data_AF-A0A662EIA4-F1
#
_entry.id   AF-A0A662EIA4-F1
#
_cell.length_a   1.000
_cell.length_b   1.000
_cell.length_c   1.000
_cell.angle_alpha   90.00
_cell.angle_beta   90.00
_cell.angle_gamma   90.00
#
_symmetry.space_group_name_H-M   'P 1'
#
loop_
_entity.id
_entity.type
_entity.pdbx_description
1 polymer ?
#
loop_
_entity_poly.entity_id
_entity_poly.type
_entity_poly.pdbx_seq_one_letter_code
_entity_poly.pdbx_strand_id
1 'polypeptide(L)'
;MHLPPHGPGRRGIIPLRAGEDLKMDLREFGIEPFMALMRRFGLPEISAINLEHRLRGILADMREMERLGRKPPFIGIRELLQLADAGEFSDSEAVNAAIRSRLRAVHATGLIASRPQEVVSLEEEYERVRGGGALVIDVSGLSNVARSAFVQSAVEIIRRICEREIREGTGRFPFVFFEEAHLYIPKNTIGYLVTRARHLGLTTFFITNMISGLDEAILRQVDNLFVLRIPFEDDVKHLAKCALLDEETLQGFVKRLPDFHALVIGNATRGYPLIVRVKSLKGIHTAGETRYFFAGRRAEPVALPF
;
A
#
# COMPACT_ATOMS: atom_id res chain seq x y z
N MET A 1 29.82 -4.24 -12.17
CA MET A 1 29.30 -5.61 -12.15
C MET A 1 28.07 -5.61 -13.05
N HIS A 2 28.23 -6.03 -14.31
CA HIS A 2 27.13 -6.04 -15.30
C HIS A 2 26.21 -7.23 -15.00
N LEU A 3 24.93 -6.95 -14.73
CA LEU A 3 23.90 -7.98 -14.74
C LEU A 3 23.39 -8.15 -16.19
N PRO A 4 23.19 -9.39 -16.67
CA PRO A 4 22.74 -9.66 -18.05
C PRO A 4 21.28 -9.24 -18.28
N PRO A 5 20.84 -9.11 -19.55
CA PRO A 5 19.44 -8.89 -19.88
C PRO A 5 18.68 -10.22 -19.68
N HIS A 6 17.64 -10.22 -18.85
CA HIS A 6 16.93 -11.44 -18.48
C HIS A 6 15.45 -11.39 -18.88
N GLY A 7 14.99 -12.47 -19.54
CA GLY A 7 13.64 -12.70 -20.02
C GLY A 7 12.58 -12.95 -18.92
N PRO A 8 11.37 -13.41 -19.29
CA PRO A 8 10.12 -13.08 -18.62
C PRO A 8 9.96 -13.74 -17.24
N GLY A 9 9.60 -12.91 -16.23
CA GLY A 9 9.00 -13.29 -14.96
C GLY A 9 9.82 -14.23 -14.05
N ARG A 10 10.45 -13.70 -13.01
CA ARG A 10 11.05 -14.54 -11.94
C ARG A 10 9.93 -15.07 -11.04
N ARG A 11 9.86 -16.39 -10.86
CA ARG A 11 9.14 -16.97 -9.71
C ARG A 11 9.91 -16.65 -8.45
N GLY A 12 9.31 -15.87 -7.54
CA GLY A 12 9.96 -15.50 -6.28
C GLY A 12 9.28 -14.35 -5.54
N ILE A 13 9.81 -14.02 -4.37
CA ILE A 13 9.42 -12.87 -3.56
C ILE A 13 10.46 -11.78 -3.79
N ILE A 14 10.02 -10.57 -4.15
CA ILE A 14 10.86 -9.38 -4.19
C ILE A 14 10.53 -8.56 -2.94
N PRO A 15 11.40 -8.56 -1.91
CA PRO A 15 11.25 -7.68 -0.77
C PRO A 15 11.83 -6.30 -1.10
N LEU A 16 11.10 -5.25 -0.76
CA LEU A 16 11.52 -3.85 -0.84
C LEU A 16 11.16 -3.15 0.46
N ARG A 17 11.98 -2.19 0.88
CA ARG A 17 11.82 -1.34 2.06
C ARG A 17 11.65 0.10 1.60
N ALA A 18 10.45 0.63 1.78
CA ALA A 18 10.11 1.97 1.34
C ALA A 18 10.95 3.02 2.09
N GLY A 19 11.60 3.91 1.33
CA GLY A 19 12.52 4.93 1.85
C GLY A 19 13.97 4.47 2.00
N GLU A 20 14.24 3.17 1.84
CA GLU A 20 15.60 2.61 1.83
C GLU A 20 15.99 2.18 0.41
N ASP A 21 15.63 0.97 -0.01
CA ASP A 21 15.93 0.42 -1.34
C ASP A 21 14.80 0.68 -2.35
N LEU A 22 13.62 1.10 -1.89
CA LEU A 22 12.54 1.61 -2.74
C LEU A 22 12.40 3.12 -2.58
N LYS A 23 12.96 3.84 -3.55
CA LYS A 23 12.84 5.29 -3.71
C LYS A 23 12.33 5.62 -5.09
N MET A 24 11.45 6.61 -5.17
CA MET A 24 10.83 7.04 -6.42
C MET A 24 11.36 8.41 -6.83
N ASP A 25 11.35 8.71 -8.12
CA ASP A 25 11.44 10.12 -8.53
C ASP A 25 10.07 10.81 -8.33
N LEU A 26 10.01 12.13 -8.54
CA LEU A 26 8.76 12.87 -8.36
C LEU A 26 7.66 12.39 -9.33
N ARG A 27 8.04 11.95 -10.53
CA ARG A 27 7.09 11.52 -11.56
C ARG A 27 6.38 10.24 -11.15
N GLU A 28 7.14 9.27 -10.67
CA GLU A 28 6.60 8.00 -10.21
C GLU A 28 5.84 8.17 -8.90
N PHE A 29 6.39 8.94 -7.96
CA PHE A 29 5.73 9.19 -6.67
C PHE A 29 4.40 9.95 -6.84
N GLY A 30 4.35 10.89 -7.78
CA GLY A 30 3.17 11.70 -8.10
C GLY A 30 3.06 12.98 -7.27
N ILE A 31 2.41 13.99 -7.86
CA ILE A 31 2.24 15.32 -7.24
C ILE A 31 1.32 15.25 -6.03
N GLU A 32 0.17 14.56 -6.11
CA GLU A 32 -0.80 14.56 -5.01
C GLU A 32 -0.22 13.98 -3.69
N PRO A 33 0.41 12.79 -3.70
CA PRO A 33 1.04 12.26 -2.48
C PRO A 33 2.20 13.14 -2.00
N PHE A 34 2.96 13.73 -2.93
CA PHE A 34 4.07 14.64 -2.60
C PHE A 34 3.56 15.92 -1.92
N MET A 35 2.51 16.54 -2.45
CA MET A 35 1.90 17.73 -1.86
C MET A 35 1.24 17.42 -0.52
N ALA A 36 0.67 16.23 -0.35
CA ALA A 36 0.17 15.77 0.94
C ALA A 36 1.30 15.69 1.99
N LEU A 37 2.50 15.19 1.63
CA LEU A 37 3.67 15.24 2.51
C LEU A 37 4.06 16.66 2.87
N MET A 38 4.18 17.54 1.87
CA MET A 38 4.60 18.92 2.08
C MET A 38 3.63 19.66 3.03
N ARG A 39 2.32 19.51 2.82
CA ARG A 39 1.29 20.10 3.71
C ARG A 39 1.34 19.51 5.12
N ARG A 40 1.51 18.19 5.26
CA ARG A 40 1.65 17.53 6.59
C ARG A 40 2.92 17.93 7.33
N PHE A 41 3.98 18.28 6.61
CA PHE A 41 5.18 18.89 7.20
C PHE A 41 5.02 20.39 7.50
N GLY A 42 3.84 20.97 7.28
CA GLY A 42 3.53 22.36 7.61
C GLY A 42 4.06 23.35 6.57
N LEU A 43 3.91 23.02 5.28
CA LEU A 43 4.10 23.99 4.20
C LEU A 43 2.92 24.99 4.22
N PRO A 44 3.17 26.32 4.26
CA PRO A 44 2.11 27.32 4.17
C PRO A 44 1.34 27.24 2.87
N GLU A 45 0.05 27.61 2.87
CA GLU A 45 -0.83 27.44 1.71
C GLU A 45 -0.34 28.19 0.46
N ILE A 46 0.12 29.44 0.61
CA ILE A 46 0.68 30.22 -0.50
C ILE A 46 1.90 29.50 -1.10
N SER A 47 2.77 28.94 -0.25
CA SER A 47 3.92 28.16 -0.71
C SER A 47 3.50 26.85 -1.38
N ALA A 48 2.44 26.20 -0.88
CA ALA A 48 1.90 24.99 -1.47
C ALA A 48 1.34 25.23 -2.88
N ILE A 49 0.58 26.31 -3.07
CA ILE A 49 0.04 26.68 -4.39
C ILE A 49 1.16 26.93 -5.41
N ASN A 50 2.18 27.72 -5.03
CA ASN A 50 3.32 28.02 -5.90
C ASN A 50 4.12 26.76 -6.27
N LEU A 51 4.42 25.92 -5.27
CA LEU A 51 5.09 24.64 -5.48
C LEU A 51 4.28 23.77 -6.43
N GLU A 52 3.01 23.54 -6.14
CA GLU A 52 2.13 22.66 -6.92
C GLU A 52 2.03 23.11 -8.38
N HIS A 53 1.84 24.41 -8.61
CA HIS A 53 1.81 24.99 -9.95
C HIS A 53 3.10 24.71 -10.72
N ARG A 54 4.27 24.96 -10.10
CA ARG A 54 5.56 24.70 -10.72
C ARG A 54 5.79 23.22 -10.99
N LEU A 55 5.45 22.33 -10.06
CA LEU A 55 5.58 20.88 -10.26
C LEU A 55 4.70 20.39 -11.41
N ARG A 56 3.46 20.89 -11.52
CA ARG A 56 2.57 20.56 -12.64
C ARG A 56 3.15 21.02 -13.98
N GLY A 57 3.76 22.21 -14.02
CA GLY A 57 4.48 22.72 -15.19
C GLY A 57 5.64 21.81 -15.60
N ILE A 58 6.54 21.49 -14.66
CA ILE A 58 7.68 20.59 -14.90
C ILE A 58 7.21 19.23 -15.46
N LEU A 59 6.20 18.61 -14.85
CA LEU A 59 5.68 17.33 -15.34
C LEU A 59 4.91 17.44 -16.68
N ALA A 60 4.37 18.61 -17.02
CA ALA A 60 3.79 18.84 -18.34
C ALA A 60 4.87 18.94 -19.41
N ASP A 61 5.94 19.70 -19.16
CA ASP A 61 7.08 19.85 -20.06
C ASP A 61 7.77 18.50 -20.30
N MET A 62 7.96 17.71 -19.24
CA MET A 62 8.51 16.35 -19.33
C MET A 62 7.66 15.45 -20.24
N ARG A 63 6.32 15.52 -20.14
CA ARG A 63 5.42 14.74 -21.00
C ARG A 63 5.50 15.17 -22.46
N GLU A 64 5.64 16.47 -22.73
CA GLU A 64 5.82 16.96 -24.09
C GLU A 64 7.16 16.53 -24.68
N MET A 65 8.24 16.54 -23.88
CA MET A 65 9.54 15.99 -24.29
C MET A 65 9.43 14.52 -24.73
N GLU A 66 8.72 13.69 -23.96
CA GLU A 66 8.49 12.28 -24.31
C GLU A 66 7.70 12.13 -25.60
N ARG A 67 6.66 12.95 -25.81
CA ARG A 67 5.86 12.96 -27.04
C ARG A 67 6.71 13.29 -28.26
N LEU A 68 7.75 14.10 -28.08
CA LEU A 68 8.76 14.44 -29.09
C LEU A 68 9.90 13.41 -29.19
N GLY A 69 9.79 12.27 -28.50
CA GLY A 69 10.81 11.20 -28.50
C GLY A 69 12.08 11.54 -27.72
N ARG A 70 12.07 12.60 -26.90
CA ARG A 70 13.19 13.00 -26.06
C ARG A 70 13.06 12.37 -24.67
N LYS A 71 14.20 12.00 -24.08
CA LYS A 71 14.23 11.50 -22.70
C LYS A 71 13.99 12.65 -21.72
N PRO A 72 12.97 12.59 -20.86
CA PRO A 72 12.73 13.63 -19.88
C PRO A 72 13.84 13.63 -18.81
N PRO A 73 14.14 14.78 -18.21
CA PRO A 73 15.10 14.86 -17.11
C PRO A 73 14.60 14.11 -15.88
N PHE A 74 15.55 13.64 -15.06
CA PHE A 74 15.26 13.14 -13.72
C PHE A 74 14.88 14.32 -12.81
N ILE A 75 13.84 14.13 -11.99
CA ILE A 75 13.44 15.10 -10.96
C ILE A 75 13.35 14.37 -9.62
N GLY A 76 14.46 14.39 -8.88
CA GLY A 76 14.54 13.90 -7.52
C GLY A 76 14.49 15.03 -6.50
N ILE A 77 14.71 14.68 -5.24
CA ILE A 77 14.63 15.63 -4.14
C ILE A 77 15.75 16.68 -4.17
N ARG A 78 16.91 16.34 -4.76
CA ARG A 78 18.03 17.27 -4.90
C ARG A 78 17.75 18.34 -5.94
N GLU A 79 17.17 17.97 -7.08
CA GLU A 79 16.78 18.90 -8.13
C GLU A 79 15.73 19.88 -7.59
N LEU A 80 14.77 19.39 -6.80
CA LEU A 80 13.78 20.27 -6.14
C LEU A 80 14.41 21.22 -5.12
N LEU A 81 15.41 20.76 -4.34
CA LEU A 81 16.14 21.63 -3.42
C LEU A 81 16.93 22.72 -4.16
N GLN A 82 17.58 22.36 -5.28
CA GLN A 82 18.30 23.33 -6.13
C GLN A 82 17.37 24.38 -6.71
N LEU A 83 16.18 23.98 -7.19
CA LEU A 83 15.15 24.92 -7.65
C LEU A 83 14.74 25.89 -6.53
N ALA A 84 14.58 25.41 -5.30
CA ALA A 84 14.25 26.29 -4.17
C ALA A 84 15.41 27.23 -3.81
N ASP A 85 16.65 26.75 -3.88
CA ASP A 85 17.84 27.58 -3.65
C ASP A 85 18.02 28.65 -4.74
N ALA A 86 17.61 28.36 -5.97
CA ALA A 86 17.64 29.29 -7.09
C ALA A 86 16.43 30.25 -7.15
N GLY A 87 15.43 30.11 -6.26
CA GLY A 87 14.24 30.96 -6.27
C GLY A 87 13.17 30.58 -7.31
N GLU A 88 13.27 29.41 -7.93
CA GLU A 88 12.47 29.01 -9.10
C GLU A 88 10.99 28.69 -8.81
N PHE A 89 10.58 28.64 -7.54
CA PHE A 89 9.17 28.41 -7.19
C PHE A 89 8.35 29.70 -7.05
N SER A 90 9.00 30.83 -6.77
CA SER A 90 8.33 32.13 -6.53
C SER A 90 9.35 33.26 -6.49
N ASP A 91 8.96 34.49 -6.85
CA ASP A 91 9.82 35.67 -6.65
C ASP A 91 10.06 36.00 -5.16
N SER A 92 9.28 35.41 -4.25
CA SER A 92 9.44 35.59 -2.81
C SER A 92 10.49 34.64 -2.22
N GLU A 93 11.56 35.20 -1.65
CA GLU A 93 12.58 34.44 -0.92
C GLU A 93 11.98 33.65 0.25
N ALA A 94 11.02 34.25 0.97
CA ALA A 94 10.33 33.60 2.09
C ALA A 94 9.56 32.35 1.65
N VAL A 95 8.91 32.39 0.48
CA VAL A 95 8.19 31.25 -0.09
C VAL A 95 9.16 30.11 -0.43
N ASN A 96 10.27 30.41 -1.12
CA ASN A 96 11.28 29.42 -1.46
C ASN A 96 11.96 28.83 -0.22
N ALA A 97 12.25 29.67 0.79
CA ALA A 97 12.82 29.20 2.05
C ALA A 97 11.88 28.24 2.79
N ALA A 98 10.57 28.52 2.80
CA ALA A 98 9.56 27.62 3.36
C ALA A 98 9.48 26.29 2.60
N ILE A 99 9.45 26.33 1.27
CA ILE A 99 9.47 25.13 0.41
C ILE A 99 10.74 24.31 0.69
N ARG A 100 11.92 24.92 0.65
CA ARG A 100 13.21 24.27 0.92
C ARG A 100 13.24 23.57 2.27
N SER A 101 12.74 24.24 3.32
CA SER A 101 12.66 23.65 4.66
C SER A 101 11.85 22.35 4.66
N ARG A 102 10.73 22.32 3.94
CA ARG A 102 9.87 21.11 3.87
C ARG A 102 10.42 20.06 2.92
N LEU A 103 11.11 20.46 1.84
CA LEU A 103 11.85 19.54 0.99
C LEU A 103 12.94 18.80 1.77
N ARG A 104 13.64 19.45 2.72
CA ARG A 104 14.59 18.77 3.62
C ARG A 104 13.90 17.76 4.53
N ALA A 105 12.70 18.06 5.03
CA ALA A 105 11.90 17.11 5.80
C ALA A 105 11.46 15.91 4.94
N VAL A 106 11.04 16.14 3.69
CA VAL A 106 10.73 15.07 2.73
C VAL A 106 11.98 14.24 2.41
N HIS A 107 13.15 14.88 2.22
CA HIS A 107 14.42 14.20 1.98
C HIS A 107 14.76 13.20 3.09
N ALA A 108 14.52 13.58 4.35
CA ALA A 108 14.74 12.71 5.51
C ALA A 108 13.84 11.47 5.55
N THR A 109 12.71 11.45 4.80
CA THR A 109 11.86 10.25 4.69
C THR A 109 12.46 9.16 3.81
N GLY A 110 13.43 9.51 2.94
CA GLY A 110 14.02 8.60 1.97
C GLY A 110 13.13 8.23 0.79
N LEU A 111 11.85 8.63 0.76
CA LEU A 111 10.89 8.23 -0.27
C LEU A 111 11.23 8.74 -1.68
N ILE A 112 11.81 9.93 -1.76
CA ILE A 112 12.17 10.56 -3.03
C ILE A 112 13.67 10.37 -3.28
N ALA A 113 14.01 9.78 -4.41
CA ALA A 113 15.37 9.51 -4.83
C ALA A 113 16.19 10.80 -4.91
N SER A 114 17.46 10.72 -4.47
CA SER A 114 18.42 11.82 -4.59
C SER A 114 19.20 11.80 -5.90
N ARG A 115 19.22 10.65 -6.57
CA ARG A 115 20.00 10.42 -7.80
C ARG A 115 19.22 9.49 -8.73
N PRO A 116 19.41 9.57 -10.05
CA PRO A 116 18.72 8.70 -11.00
C PRO A 116 18.93 7.20 -10.74
N GLN A 117 20.10 6.80 -10.22
CA GLN A 117 20.43 5.39 -9.97
C GLN A 117 19.73 4.81 -8.73
N GLU A 118 19.15 5.66 -7.88
CA GLU A 118 18.38 5.23 -6.70
C GLU A 118 16.90 4.99 -7.03
N VAL A 119 16.44 5.38 -8.23
CA VAL A 119 15.05 5.25 -8.63
C VAL A 119 14.71 3.79 -8.85
N VAL A 120 13.66 3.33 -8.20
CA VAL A 120 13.06 2.02 -8.40
C VAL A 120 11.66 2.19 -8.93
N SER A 121 11.39 1.60 -10.09
CA SER A 121 10.06 1.60 -10.65
C SER A 121 9.21 0.46 -10.13
N LEU A 122 8.13 0.81 -9.43
CA LEU A 122 7.20 -0.18 -8.90
C LEU A 122 6.47 -0.93 -10.03
N GLU A 123 6.27 -0.29 -11.18
CA GLU A 123 5.71 -0.93 -12.37
C GLU A 123 6.67 -1.97 -12.95
N GLU A 124 7.97 -1.66 -13.03
CA GLU A 124 9.00 -2.60 -13.48
C GLU A 124 9.18 -3.76 -12.50
N GLU A 125 9.16 -3.49 -11.20
CA GLU A 125 9.20 -4.52 -10.16
C GLU A 125 7.96 -5.43 -10.19
N TYR A 126 6.79 -4.88 -10.51
CA TYR A 126 5.59 -5.68 -10.77
C TYR A 126 5.75 -6.59 -11.99
N GLU A 127 6.28 -6.08 -13.11
CA GLU A 127 6.52 -6.90 -14.32
C GLU A 127 7.42 -8.11 -14.02
N ARG A 128 8.39 -7.95 -13.12
CA ARG A 128 9.30 -9.02 -12.71
C ARG A 128 8.59 -10.18 -12.00
N VAL A 129 7.46 -9.93 -11.32
CA VAL A 129 6.68 -10.95 -10.59
C VAL A 129 5.36 -11.33 -11.27
N ARG A 130 4.98 -10.63 -12.36
CA ARG A 130 3.73 -10.83 -13.10
C ARG A 130 3.52 -12.27 -13.62
N GLY A 131 4.60 -13.04 -13.79
CA GLY A 131 4.57 -14.47 -14.16
C GLY A 131 4.28 -15.45 -13.01
N GLY A 132 4.00 -14.95 -11.81
CA GLY A 132 3.78 -15.72 -10.59
C GLY A 132 4.87 -15.47 -9.56
N GLY A 133 4.57 -14.65 -8.56
CA GLY A 133 5.48 -14.23 -7.50
C GLY A 133 4.79 -13.25 -6.56
N ALA A 134 5.56 -12.63 -5.66
CA ALA A 134 5.04 -11.60 -4.76
C ALA A 134 6.02 -10.43 -4.67
N LEU A 135 5.48 -9.21 -4.77
CA LEU A 135 6.20 -7.99 -4.44
C LEU A 135 5.78 -7.59 -3.02
N VAL A 136 6.72 -7.60 -2.09
CA VAL A 136 6.47 -7.32 -0.67
C VAL A 136 7.14 -6.01 -0.33
N ILE A 137 6.35 -5.02 0.08
CA ILE A 137 6.85 -3.69 0.40
C ILE A 137 6.72 -3.47 1.91
N ASP A 138 7.85 -3.46 2.60
CA ASP A 138 7.96 -3.09 4.00
C ASP A 138 7.89 -1.57 4.14
N VAL A 139 6.88 -1.10 4.88
CA VAL A 139 6.63 0.30 5.19
C VAL A 139 6.77 0.61 6.70
N SER A 140 7.25 -0.36 7.48
CA SER A 140 7.38 -0.25 8.94
C SER A 140 8.38 0.82 9.36
N GLY A 141 9.46 1.01 8.58
CA GLY A 141 10.49 2.02 8.81
C GLY A 141 10.05 3.47 8.55
N LEU A 142 8.88 3.68 7.93
CA LEU A 142 8.36 5.02 7.64
C LEU A 142 7.55 5.57 8.82
N SER A 143 7.62 6.90 9.00
CA SER A 143 6.69 7.63 9.86
C SER A 143 5.25 7.52 9.34
N ASN A 144 4.22 7.70 10.19
CA ASN A 144 2.82 7.63 9.75
C ASN A 144 2.50 8.58 8.59
N VAL A 145 3.12 9.77 8.59
CA VAL A 145 2.98 10.76 7.51
C VAL A 145 3.57 10.22 6.21
N ALA A 146 4.81 9.72 6.26
CA ALA A 146 5.52 9.15 5.11
C ALA A 146 4.82 7.89 4.56
N ARG A 147 4.41 6.99 5.46
CA ARG A 147 3.70 5.75 5.14
C ARG A 147 2.40 6.01 4.38
N SER A 148 1.60 6.96 4.86
CA SER A 148 0.32 7.32 4.23
C SER A 148 0.50 7.88 2.82
N ALA A 149 1.50 8.75 2.62
CA ALA A 149 1.79 9.29 1.30
C ALA A 149 2.38 8.24 0.35
N PHE A 150 3.29 7.40 0.83
CA PHE A 150 3.83 6.29 0.04
C PHE A 150 2.71 5.36 -0.43
N VAL A 151 1.78 4.99 0.45
CA VAL A 151 0.67 4.11 0.09
C VAL A 151 -0.28 4.77 -0.90
N GLN A 152 -0.55 6.07 -0.75
CA GLN A 152 -1.32 6.81 -1.76
C GLN A 152 -0.63 6.77 -3.14
N SER A 153 0.69 6.96 -3.17
CA SER A 153 1.48 6.82 -4.40
C SER A 153 1.40 5.41 -4.99
N ALA A 154 1.60 4.38 -4.17
CA ALA A 154 1.53 2.98 -4.60
C ALA A 154 0.15 2.63 -5.18
N VAL A 155 -0.95 3.13 -4.59
CA VAL A 155 -2.32 2.94 -5.11
C VAL A 155 -2.48 3.58 -6.50
N GLU A 156 -1.93 4.77 -6.72
CA GLU A 156 -1.95 5.40 -8.04
C GLU A 156 -1.15 4.60 -9.07
N ILE A 157 -0.02 4.01 -8.68
CA ILE A 157 0.77 3.15 -9.55
C ILE A 157 0.01 1.85 -9.88
N ILE A 158 -0.59 1.21 -8.88
CA ILE A 158 -1.44 0.01 -9.07
C ILE A 158 -2.58 0.31 -10.05
N ARG A 159 -3.19 1.49 -9.96
CA ARG A 159 -4.22 1.94 -10.91
C ARG A 159 -3.68 2.00 -12.34
N ARG A 160 -2.50 2.60 -12.55
CA ARG A 160 -1.86 2.64 -13.89
C ARG A 160 -1.54 1.24 -14.43
N ILE A 161 -1.08 0.34 -13.56
CA ILE A 161 -0.87 -1.08 -13.90
C ILE A 161 -2.20 -1.67 -14.41
N CYS A 162 -3.30 -1.56 -13.66
CA CYS A 162 -4.59 -2.09 -14.08
C CYS A 162 -5.10 -1.46 -15.40
N GLU A 163 -4.97 -0.15 -15.57
CA GLU A 163 -5.34 0.56 -16.81
C GLU A 163 -4.54 0.05 -18.02
N ARG A 164 -3.26 -0.28 -17.83
CA ARG A 164 -2.42 -0.89 -18.86
C ARG A 164 -2.88 -2.31 -19.19
N GLU A 165 -3.14 -3.16 -18.19
CA GLU A 165 -3.63 -4.53 -18.40
C GLU A 165 -4.97 -4.57 -19.16
N ILE A 166 -5.86 -3.61 -18.88
CA ILE A 166 -7.13 -3.44 -19.63
C ILE A 166 -6.84 -3.08 -21.09
N ARG A 167 -5.96 -2.10 -21.32
CA ARG A 167 -5.61 -1.62 -22.66
C ARG A 167 -4.94 -2.70 -23.52
N GLU A 168 -4.09 -3.51 -22.91
CA GLU A 168 -3.37 -4.61 -23.57
C GLU A 168 -4.23 -5.88 -23.70
N GLY A 169 -5.39 -5.95 -23.02
CA GLY A 169 -6.30 -7.10 -23.08
C GLY A 169 -5.77 -8.37 -22.40
N THR A 170 -4.79 -8.25 -21.50
CA THR A 170 -4.13 -9.38 -20.84
C THR A 170 -4.95 -9.97 -19.70
N GLY A 171 -5.78 -9.15 -19.04
CA GLY A 171 -6.57 -9.54 -17.87
C GLY A 171 -5.76 -9.96 -16.64
N ARG A 172 -4.46 -9.62 -16.58
CA ARG A 172 -3.56 -10.02 -15.49
C ARG A 172 -3.48 -8.96 -14.40
N PHE A 173 -4.55 -8.87 -13.62
CA PHE A 173 -4.65 -7.92 -12.53
C PHE A 173 -3.92 -8.38 -11.27
N PRO A 174 -3.30 -7.46 -10.50
CA PRO A 174 -2.65 -7.80 -9.25
C PRO A 174 -3.65 -8.16 -8.15
N PHE A 175 -3.24 -9.05 -7.25
CA PHE A 175 -3.81 -9.18 -5.93
C PHE A 175 -3.02 -8.29 -4.97
N VAL A 176 -3.69 -7.38 -4.27
CA VAL A 176 -3.05 -6.42 -3.37
C VAL A 176 -3.47 -6.70 -1.95
N PHE A 177 -2.50 -6.89 -1.07
CA PHE A 177 -2.70 -7.20 0.34
C PHE A 177 -2.27 -5.99 1.18
N PHE A 178 -3.21 -5.41 1.91
CA PHE A 178 -2.96 -4.32 2.85
C PHE A 178 -2.99 -4.87 4.28
N GLU A 179 -1.82 -5.02 4.88
CA GLU A 179 -1.67 -5.42 6.28
C GLU A 179 -1.80 -4.20 7.21
N GLU A 180 -2.65 -4.29 8.23
CA GLU A 180 -2.97 -3.21 9.17
C GLU A 180 -3.30 -1.87 8.48
N ALA A 181 -4.05 -1.96 7.37
CA ALA A 181 -4.39 -0.86 6.47
C ALA A 181 -4.96 0.38 7.18
N HIS A 182 -5.69 0.16 8.27
CA HIS A 182 -6.30 1.21 9.08
C HIS A 182 -5.28 2.20 9.68
N LEU A 183 -4.01 1.79 9.80
CA LEU A 183 -2.94 2.64 10.34
C LEU A 183 -2.42 3.70 9.35
N TYR A 184 -2.65 3.53 8.05
CA TYR A 184 -1.99 4.37 7.05
C TYR A 184 -2.81 4.72 5.81
N ILE A 185 -3.90 4.00 5.53
CA ILE A 185 -4.77 4.33 4.40
C ILE A 185 -5.84 5.32 4.88
N PRO A 186 -5.89 6.54 4.33
CA PRO A 186 -6.96 7.49 4.61
C PRO A 186 -8.33 6.94 4.19
N LYS A 187 -9.39 7.29 4.93
CA LYS A 187 -10.77 6.83 4.65
C LYS A 187 -11.27 7.14 3.23
N ASN A 188 -10.89 8.29 2.68
CA ASN A 188 -11.23 8.67 1.31
C ASN A 188 -10.53 7.77 0.27
N THR A 189 -9.28 7.36 0.51
CA THR A 189 -8.54 6.40 -0.34
C THR A 189 -9.15 5.01 -0.25
N ILE A 190 -9.61 4.60 0.93
CA ILE A 190 -10.35 3.35 1.12
C ILE A 190 -11.59 3.32 0.22
N GLY A 191 -12.41 4.37 0.23
CA GLY A 191 -13.60 4.44 -0.62
C GLY A 191 -13.28 4.21 -2.10
N TYR A 192 -12.18 4.83 -2.59
CA TYR A 192 -11.67 4.60 -3.94
C TYR A 192 -11.25 3.13 -4.17
N LEU A 193 -10.42 2.58 -3.29
CA LEU A 193 -9.93 1.20 -3.38
C LEU A 193 -11.04 0.16 -3.33
N VAL A 194 -12.13 0.43 -2.63
CA VAL A 194 -13.20 -0.56 -2.49
C VAL A 194 -14.21 -0.44 -3.65
N THR A 195 -14.57 0.78 -4.07
CA THR A 195 -15.59 0.99 -5.11
C THR A 195 -15.04 0.89 -6.54
N ARG A 196 -13.86 1.48 -6.80
CA ARG A 196 -13.30 1.58 -8.16
C ARG A 196 -12.38 0.44 -8.54
N ALA A 197 -11.73 -0.21 -7.57
CA ALA A 197 -10.87 -1.37 -7.83
C ALA A 197 -11.63 -2.49 -8.57
N ARG A 198 -12.91 -2.70 -8.22
CA ARG A 198 -13.78 -3.67 -8.89
C ARG A 198 -13.94 -3.41 -10.38
N HIS A 199 -14.09 -2.15 -10.76
CA HIS A 199 -14.19 -1.75 -12.17
C HIS A 199 -12.84 -1.85 -12.90
N LEU A 200 -11.73 -1.83 -12.16
CA LEU A 200 -10.36 -1.93 -12.69
C LEU A 200 -9.80 -3.35 -12.64
N GLY A 201 -10.58 -4.36 -12.21
CA GLY A 201 -10.13 -5.75 -12.08
C GLY A 201 -9.19 -6.01 -10.89
N LEU A 202 -8.96 -5.01 -10.03
CA LEU A 202 -8.08 -5.11 -8.87
C LEU A 202 -8.76 -5.89 -7.74
N THR A 203 -8.09 -6.94 -7.23
CA THR A 203 -8.55 -7.68 -6.05
C THR A 203 -7.75 -7.25 -4.82
N THR A 204 -8.44 -6.77 -3.79
CA THR A 204 -7.83 -6.25 -2.56
C THR A 204 -8.16 -7.12 -1.35
N PHE A 205 -7.15 -7.39 -0.53
CA PHE A 205 -7.30 -8.00 0.78
C PHE A 205 -6.94 -6.97 1.86
N PHE A 206 -7.83 -6.80 2.84
CA PHE A 206 -7.56 -6.02 4.05
C PHE A 206 -7.36 -7.00 5.20
N ILE A 207 -6.17 -6.98 5.79
CA ILE A 207 -5.77 -7.89 6.87
C ILE A 207 -5.50 -7.03 8.10
N THR A 208 -6.17 -7.32 9.22
CA THR A 208 -6.06 -6.52 10.45
C THR A 208 -6.34 -7.38 11.66
N ASN A 209 -5.68 -7.07 12.77
CA ASN A 209 -6.08 -7.56 14.08
C ASN A 209 -7.03 -6.57 14.79
N MET A 210 -7.05 -5.31 14.37
CA MET A 210 -7.94 -4.28 14.92
C MET A 210 -9.18 -4.16 14.04
N ILE A 211 -10.21 -4.93 14.36
CA ILE A 211 -11.45 -4.99 13.58
C ILE A 211 -12.20 -3.65 13.67
N SER A 212 -12.31 -3.08 14.87
CA SER A 212 -12.88 -1.75 15.11
C SER A 212 -12.20 -0.60 14.38
N GLY A 213 -10.95 -0.80 13.91
CA GLY A 213 -10.21 0.18 13.11
C GLY A 213 -10.60 0.20 11.63
N LEU A 214 -11.32 -0.82 11.14
CA LEU A 214 -11.76 -0.86 9.75
C LEU A 214 -12.90 0.13 9.50
N ASP A 215 -12.85 0.78 8.34
CA ASP A 215 -13.95 1.65 7.94
C ASP A 215 -15.17 0.82 7.50
N GLU A 216 -16.37 1.23 7.92
CA GLU A 216 -17.61 0.54 7.57
C GLU A 216 -17.82 0.45 6.06
N ALA A 217 -17.28 1.39 5.28
CA ALA A 217 -17.35 1.36 3.82
C ALA A 217 -16.60 0.14 3.24
N ILE A 218 -15.53 -0.33 3.90
CA ILE A 218 -14.86 -1.59 3.54
C ILE A 218 -15.83 -2.74 3.84
N LEU A 219 -16.29 -2.82 5.09
CA LEU A 219 -17.10 -3.94 5.58
C LEU A 219 -18.34 -4.16 4.71
N ARG A 220 -19.10 -3.10 4.41
CA ARG A 220 -20.32 -3.16 3.60
C ARG A 220 -20.10 -3.62 2.15
N GLN A 221 -18.86 -3.62 1.70
CA GLN A 221 -18.48 -4.01 0.35
C GLN A 221 -17.58 -5.25 0.38
N VAL A 222 -17.51 -6.03 1.47
CA VAL A 222 -16.69 -7.24 1.45
C VAL A 222 -17.40 -8.34 0.65
N ASP A 223 -16.73 -8.87 -0.37
CA ASP A 223 -17.21 -10.03 -1.15
C ASP A 223 -16.94 -11.36 -0.44
N ASN A 224 -15.87 -11.41 0.36
CA ASN A 224 -15.37 -12.60 1.04
C ASN A 224 -14.82 -12.22 2.40
N LEU A 225 -15.28 -12.91 3.43
CA LEU A 225 -14.87 -12.72 4.81
C LEU A 225 -14.15 -13.97 5.32
N PHE A 226 -12.94 -13.79 5.83
CA PHE A 226 -12.11 -14.81 6.48
C PHE A 226 -11.86 -14.38 7.91
N VAL A 227 -12.41 -15.11 8.88
CA VAL A 227 -12.41 -14.70 10.29
C VAL A 227 -11.76 -15.78 11.12
N LEU A 228 -10.64 -15.44 11.72
CA LEU A 228 -10.06 -16.21 12.81
C LEU A 228 -10.83 -15.92 14.11
N ARG A 229 -10.48 -16.61 15.18
CA ARG A 229 -11.13 -16.44 16.48
C ARG A 229 -11.13 -14.97 16.94
N ILE A 230 -12.32 -14.44 17.24
CA ILE A 230 -12.50 -13.08 17.81
C ILE A 230 -12.90 -13.23 19.28
N PRO A 231 -12.10 -12.73 20.23
CA PRO A 231 -12.41 -12.86 21.65
C PRO A 231 -13.41 -11.80 22.16
N PHE A 232 -13.43 -10.60 21.56
CA PHE A 232 -14.19 -9.46 22.07
C PHE A 232 -15.52 -9.27 21.34
N GLU A 233 -16.59 -9.02 22.09
CA GLU A 233 -17.95 -8.82 21.54
C GLU A 233 -18.07 -7.58 20.65
N ASP A 234 -17.41 -6.49 21.02
CA ASP A 234 -17.51 -5.24 20.27
C ASP A 234 -16.89 -5.35 18.87
N ASP A 235 -15.85 -6.18 18.72
CA ASP A 235 -15.28 -6.50 17.42
C ASP A 235 -16.24 -7.35 16.58
N VAL A 236 -16.97 -8.29 17.18
CA VAL A 236 -18.02 -9.07 16.50
C VAL A 236 -19.15 -8.16 16.01
N LYS A 237 -19.63 -7.26 16.88
CA LYS A 237 -20.63 -6.24 16.52
C LYS A 237 -20.18 -5.36 15.38
N HIS A 238 -18.93 -4.92 15.42
CA HIS A 238 -18.38 -4.10 14.35
C HIS A 238 -18.31 -4.89 13.04
N LEU A 239 -17.86 -6.14 13.09
CA LEU A 239 -17.74 -7.02 11.93
C LEU A 239 -19.09 -7.40 11.30
N ALA A 240 -20.14 -7.55 12.11
CA ALA A 240 -21.50 -7.86 11.64
C ALA A 240 -22.05 -6.83 10.63
N LYS A 241 -21.44 -5.63 10.56
CA LYS A 241 -21.76 -4.61 9.55
C LYS A 241 -21.44 -5.00 8.11
N CYS A 242 -20.73 -6.12 7.87
CA CYS A 242 -20.41 -6.61 6.53
C CYS A 242 -21.59 -7.25 5.77
N ALA A 243 -22.75 -7.42 6.42
CA ALA A 243 -23.99 -7.95 5.83
C ALA A 243 -23.93 -9.37 5.24
N LEU A 244 -22.81 -10.09 5.42
CA LEU A 244 -22.68 -11.49 4.99
C LEU A 244 -23.35 -12.48 5.98
N LEU A 245 -23.39 -12.11 7.26
CA LEU A 245 -24.01 -12.85 8.35
C LEU A 245 -24.65 -11.87 9.32
N ASP A 246 -25.72 -12.29 9.99
CA ASP A 246 -26.25 -11.58 11.14
C ASP A 246 -25.31 -11.70 12.36
N GLU A 247 -25.46 -10.78 13.31
CA GLU A 247 -24.60 -10.68 14.50
C GLU A 247 -24.67 -11.95 15.37
N GLU A 248 -25.87 -12.53 15.54
CA GLU A 248 -26.10 -13.70 16.39
C GLU A 248 -25.38 -14.94 15.84
N THR A 249 -25.53 -15.18 14.53
CA THR A 249 -24.84 -16.26 13.82
C THR A 249 -23.32 -16.08 13.89
N LEU A 250 -22.82 -14.87 13.63
CA LEU A 250 -21.39 -14.58 13.69
C LEU A 250 -20.84 -14.84 15.09
N GLN A 251 -21.53 -14.36 16.13
CA GLN A 251 -21.17 -14.55 17.53
C GLN A 251 -21.12 -16.04 17.91
N GLY A 252 -22.05 -16.85 17.39
CA GLY A 252 -22.08 -18.30 17.60
C GLY A 252 -20.85 -19.02 17.05
N PHE A 253 -20.36 -18.61 15.88
CA PHE A 253 -19.19 -19.21 15.24
C PHE A 253 -17.87 -18.69 15.82
N VAL A 254 -17.63 -17.37 15.75
CA VAL A 254 -16.26 -16.80 15.86
C VAL A 254 -15.68 -16.90 17.26
N LYS A 255 -16.52 -16.90 18.30
CA LYS A 255 -16.07 -17.04 19.69
C LYS A 255 -15.60 -18.45 20.03
N ARG A 256 -16.15 -19.45 19.33
CA ARG A 256 -15.92 -20.89 19.57
C ARG A 256 -14.96 -21.51 18.57
N LEU A 257 -14.49 -20.75 17.58
CA LEU A 257 -13.50 -21.22 16.63
C LEU A 257 -12.26 -21.72 17.38
N PRO A 258 -11.84 -22.98 17.17
CA PRO A 258 -10.56 -23.46 17.67
C PRO A 258 -9.41 -22.67 17.05
N ASP A 259 -8.26 -22.66 17.71
CA ASP A 259 -7.06 -22.07 17.14
C ASP A 259 -6.74 -22.72 15.78
N PHE A 260 -6.17 -21.93 14.87
CA PHE A 260 -5.90 -22.35 13.48
C PHE A 260 -7.14 -22.77 12.67
N HIS A 261 -8.33 -22.29 13.05
CA HIS A 261 -9.52 -22.41 12.21
C HIS A 261 -10.02 -21.02 11.82
N ALA A 262 -10.54 -20.93 10.59
CA ALA A 262 -11.16 -19.72 10.07
C ALA A 262 -12.59 -20.02 9.64
N LEU A 263 -13.52 -19.13 9.98
CA LEU A 263 -14.81 -19.03 9.30
C LEU A 263 -14.58 -18.34 7.96
N VAL A 264 -15.04 -18.95 6.88
CA VAL A 264 -15.00 -18.39 5.53
C VAL A 264 -16.41 -18.29 4.99
N ILE A 265 -16.79 -17.10 4.55
CA ILE A 265 -18.09 -16.85 3.93
C ILE A 265 -17.99 -15.81 2.81
N GLY A 266 -18.84 -15.94 1.79
CA GLY A 266 -18.95 -15.01 0.68
C GLY A 266 -18.88 -15.74 -0.67
N ASN A 267 -18.40 -15.06 -1.70
CA ASN A 267 -18.32 -15.61 -3.05
C ASN A 267 -17.45 -16.87 -3.14
N ALA A 268 -16.38 -16.96 -2.34
CA ALA A 268 -15.44 -18.08 -2.28
C ALA A 268 -16.08 -19.38 -1.83
N THR A 269 -17.17 -19.30 -1.05
CA THR A 269 -17.93 -20.46 -0.54
C THR A 269 -19.36 -20.50 -1.09
N ARG A 270 -19.67 -19.69 -2.11
CA ARG A 270 -21.02 -19.53 -2.69
C ARG A 270 -22.07 -19.19 -1.63
N GLY A 271 -21.70 -18.38 -0.65
CA GLY A 271 -22.57 -17.94 0.44
C GLY A 271 -22.69 -18.92 1.61
N TYR A 272 -22.12 -20.12 1.53
CA TYR A 272 -22.17 -21.08 2.65
C TYR A 272 -21.09 -20.77 3.69
N PRO A 273 -21.41 -20.61 4.98
CA PRO A 273 -20.40 -20.45 6.02
C PRO A 273 -19.64 -21.77 6.21
N LEU A 274 -18.33 -21.77 5.95
CA LEU A 274 -17.47 -22.94 6.12
C LEU A 274 -16.41 -22.67 7.18
N ILE A 275 -16.22 -23.62 8.10
CA ILE A 275 -15.09 -23.61 9.03
C ILE A 275 -13.97 -24.43 8.40
N VAL A 276 -12.84 -23.78 8.14
CA VAL A 276 -11.67 -24.42 7.52
C VAL A 276 -10.49 -24.42 8.49
N ARG A 277 -9.74 -25.52 8.50
CA ARG A 277 -8.47 -25.60 9.23
C ARG A 277 -7.36 -24.94 8.42
N VAL A 278 -6.75 -23.91 8.99
CA VAL A 278 -5.59 -23.21 8.46
C VAL A 278 -4.35 -24.05 8.68
N LYS A 279 -3.61 -24.36 7.60
CA LYS A 279 -2.35 -25.10 7.71
C LYS A 279 -1.30 -24.23 8.41
N SER A 280 -0.60 -24.82 9.37
CA SER A 280 0.55 -24.19 10.02
C SER A 280 1.65 -23.90 8.99
N LEU A 281 2.25 -22.71 9.09
CA LEU A 281 3.41 -22.29 8.32
C LEU A 281 4.67 -22.97 8.90
N LYS A 282 4.92 -24.23 8.52
CA LYS A 282 6.10 -24.97 8.97
C LYS A 282 7.37 -24.40 8.32
N GLY A 283 8.38 -24.09 9.13
CA GLY A 283 9.69 -23.63 8.65
C GLY A 283 9.74 -22.16 8.22
N ILE A 284 8.72 -21.36 8.54
CA ILE A 284 8.68 -19.93 8.27
C ILE A 284 8.65 -19.19 9.61
N HIS A 285 9.66 -18.36 9.86
CA HIS A 285 9.66 -17.45 11.01
C HIS A 285 8.70 -16.29 10.71
N THR A 286 7.54 -16.33 11.35
CA THR A 286 6.60 -15.21 11.32
C THR A 286 7.13 -14.11 12.24
N ALA A 287 7.31 -12.89 11.75
CA ALA A 287 7.82 -11.75 12.53
C ALA A 287 6.95 -11.40 13.77
N GLY A 288 5.72 -11.91 13.83
CA GLY A 288 4.80 -11.84 14.97
C GLY A 288 4.84 -13.07 15.90
N GLU A 289 5.94 -13.81 15.98
CA GLU A 289 6.12 -14.80 17.05
C GLU A 289 5.85 -14.11 18.40
N THR A 290 4.70 -14.44 19.00
CA THR A 290 4.32 -13.89 20.29
C THR A 290 5.40 -14.27 21.28
N ARG A 291 6.14 -13.29 21.78
CA ARG A 291 7.13 -13.50 22.83
C ARG A 291 6.39 -13.80 24.12
N TYR A 292 6.17 -15.09 24.38
CA TYR A 292 5.54 -15.53 25.62
C TYR A 292 6.54 -15.35 26.76
N PHE A 293 6.19 -14.49 27.72
CA PHE A 293 6.96 -14.35 28.97
C PHE A 293 6.90 -15.65 29.81
N PHE A 294 5.80 -16.39 29.72
CA PHE A 294 5.65 -17.70 30.33
C PHE A 294 5.83 -18.81 29.29
N ALA A 295 7.03 -19.38 29.22
CA ALA A 295 7.30 -20.57 28.42
C ALA A 295 6.71 -21.82 29.09
N GLY A 296 5.38 -21.96 29.04
CA GLY A 296 4.64 -23.05 29.67
C GLY A 296 3.83 -23.85 28.67
N ARG A 297 4.40 -24.99 28.23
CA ARG A 297 3.77 -26.13 27.52
C ARG A 297 2.80 -25.77 26.38
N ARG A 298 3.25 -25.95 25.14
CA ARG A 298 2.34 -26.24 24.02
C ARG A 298 1.42 -27.38 24.46
N ALA A 299 0.11 -27.15 24.50
CA ALA A 299 -0.82 -28.23 24.25
C ALA A 299 -0.61 -28.59 22.77
N GLU A 300 -0.03 -29.75 22.51
CA GLU A 300 -0.09 -30.33 21.16
C GLU A 300 -1.55 -30.36 20.72
N PRO A 301 -1.86 -30.13 19.44
CA PRO A 301 -3.21 -30.25 18.95
C PRO A 301 -3.71 -31.65 19.29
N VAL A 302 -4.60 -31.74 20.27
CA VAL A 302 -5.35 -32.96 20.54
C VAL A 302 -6.16 -33.18 19.28
N ALA A 303 -5.78 -34.20 18.51
CA ALA A 303 -6.63 -34.74 17.47
C ALA A 303 -7.92 -35.17 18.18
N LEU A 304 -8.98 -34.37 18.06
CA LEU A 304 -10.30 -34.85 18.44
C LEU A 304 -10.65 -35.95 17.44
N PRO A 305 -10.86 -37.19 17.90
CA PRO A 305 -11.40 -38.21 17.03
C PRO A 305 -12.88 -37.90 16.80
N PHE A 306 -13.28 -37.98 15.53
CA PHE A 306 -14.64 -37.90 14.96
C PHE A 306 -15.19 -36.49 14.69
#